data_AF-A0A0Q9WA41-F1
#
_entry.id   AF-A0A0Q9WA41-F1
#
_cell.length_a   1.000
_cell.length_b   1.000
_cell.length_c   1.000
_cell.angle_alpha   90.00
_cell.angle_beta   90.00
_cell.angle_gamma   90.00
#
_symmetry.space_group_name_H-M   'P 1'
#
loop_
_entity.id
_entity.type
_entity.pdbx_description
1 polymer ?
#
loop_
_entity_poly.entity_id
_entity_poly.type
_entity_poly.pdbx_seq_one_letter_code
_entity_poly.pdbx_strand_id
1 'polypeptide(L)'
;MALNATTGSPPMSTRPTARPAGDFVLVNNEPVVGTMTPFVSAAPAATQQFLDCFGRCPTTPEYNPICASNRQMYLNEQKFNCALFCGADIRIVRRGSCQGLFPMQRG
;
A
#
# COMPACT_ATOMS: atom_id res chain seq x y z
N MET A 1 6.60 31.62 58.80
CA MET A 1 5.77 31.56 57.58
C MET A 1 6.63 30.98 56.46
N ALA A 2 6.02 30.28 55.49
CA ALA A 2 6.60 29.41 54.44
C ALA A 2 6.95 27.99 54.95
N LEU A 3 6.03 27.03 54.96
CA LEU A 3 5.36 26.27 53.87
C LEU A 3 6.26 25.20 53.21
N ASN A 4 5.81 23.97 53.46
CA ASN A 4 6.24 22.64 53.06
C ASN A 4 6.17 22.40 51.54
N ALA A 5 7.09 21.62 50.97
CA ALA A 5 6.85 20.91 49.70
C ALA A 5 7.78 19.69 49.54
N THR A 6 7.20 18.52 49.85
CA THR A 6 7.72 17.18 49.62
C THR A 6 7.81 16.91 48.11
N THR A 7 9.01 16.62 47.60
CA THR A 7 9.21 16.18 46.20
C THR A 7 8.73 14.73 46.05
N GLY A 8 7.51 14.56 45.53
CA GLY A 8 6.99 13.27 45.09
C GLY A 8 7.54 12.88 43.72
N SER A 9 8.16 11.71 43.64
CA SER A 9 8.53 11.05 42.38
C SER A 9 7.26 10.75 41.56
N PRO A 10 7.22 11.02 40.24
CA PRO A 10 6.12 10.54 39.41
C PRO A 10 6.23 9.02 39.25
N PRO A 11 5.10 8.28 39.24
CA PRO A 11 5.12 6.87 38.86
C PRO A 11 5.58 6.77 37.40
N MET A 12 6.41 5.76 37.11
CA MET A 12 6.75 5.35 35.76
C MET A 12 5.45 5.18 34.97
N SER A 13 5.17 6.16 34.10
CA SER A 13 4.08 6.09 33.14
C SER A 13 4.32 4.83 32.33
N THR A 14 3.48 3.82 32.56
CA THR A 14 3.37 2.61 31.75
C THR A 14 3.28 3.05 30.30
N ARG A 15 4.41 2.91 29.60
CA ARG A 15 4.49 3.06 28.15
C ARG A 15 3.36 2.21 27.59
N PRO A 16 2.36 2.81 26.90
CA PRO A 16 1.34 2.03 26.23
C PRO A 16 2.09 1.04 25.35
N THR A 17 1.80 -0.23 25.58
CA THR A 17 2.26 -1.38 24.82
C THR A 17 2.35 -0.94 23.36
N ALA A 18 3.57 -0.99 22.80
CA ALA A 18 3.81 -0.63 21.42
C ALA A 18 2.83 -1.43 20.56
N ARG A 19 1.73 -0.78 20.15
CA ARG A 19 0.90 -1.25 19.06
C ARG A 19 1.87 -1.36 17.88
N PRO A 20 1.85 -2.47 17.13
CA PRO A 20 2.67 -2.55 15.93
C PRO A 20 2.34 -1.30 15.13
N ALA A 21 3.37 -0.49 14.87
CA ALA A 21 3.25 0.70 14.04
C ALA A 21 2.80 0.21 12.66
N GLY A 22 1.48 0.14 12.46
CA GLY A 22 0.92 -0.12 11.15
C GLY A 22 1.34 1.05 10.29
N ASP A 23 2.09 0.76 9.23
CA ASP A 23 2.53 1.73 8.24
C ASP A 23 1.33 2.56 7.78
N PHE A 24 1.29 3.83 8.19
CA PHE A 24 0.33 4.79 7.66
C PHE A 24 0.83 5.21 6.28
N VAL A 25 0.03 4.95 5.24
CA VAL A 25 0.34 5.37 3.86
C VAL A 25 -0.55 6.55 3.49
N LEU A 26 0.06 7.60 2.94
CA LEU A 26 -0.67 8.74 2.39
C LEU A 26 -1.22 8.36 1.01
N VAL A 27 -2.53 8.22 0.90
CA VAL A 27 -3.25 8.08 -0.37
C VAL A 27 -4.03 9.37 -0.59
N ASN A 28 -3.79 10.07 -1.71
CA ASN A 28 -4.46 11.33 -2.02
C ASN A 28 -4.40 12.38 -0.88
N ASN A 29 -3.26 12.48 -0.19
CA ASN A 29 -3.06 13.35 0.98
C ASN A 29 -3.87 13.01 2.24
N GLU A 30 -4.57 11.88 2.31
CA GLU A 30 -5.20 11.39 3.54
C GLU A 30 -4.40 10.25 4.19
N PRO A 31 -4.22 10.26 5.53
CA PRO A 31 -3.56 9.20 6.28
C PRO A 31 -4.50 8.00 6.46
N VAL A 32 -4.22 6.89 5.78
CA VAL A 32 -5.01 5.66 5.89
C VAL A 32 -4.29 4.65 6.77
N VAL A 33 -5.02 4.01 7.70
CA VAL A 33 -4.51 2.90 8.54
C VAL A 33 -4.25 1.70 7.63
N GLY A 34 -3.00 1.23 7.56
CA GLY A 34 -2.55 0.12 6.71
C GLY A 34 -3.06 -1.27 7.10
N THR A 35 -4.33 -1.42 7.50
CA THR A 35 -4.97 -2.75 7.66
C THR A 35 -5.30 -3.39 6.31
N MET A 36 -5.26 -2.62 5.23
CA MET A 36 -5.06 -3.12 3.86
C MET A 36 -3.69 -2.65 3.43
N THR A 37 -2.68 -3.51 3.57
CA THR A 37 -1.34 -3.26 3.05
C THR A 37 -1.47 -2.83 1.59
N PRO A 38 -1.18 -1.58 1.22
CA PRO A 38 -1.19 -1.21 -0.18
C PRO A 38 0.02 -1.82 -0.88
N PHE A 39 0.87 -2.61 -0.19
CA PHE A 39 1.98 -3.39 -0.72
C PHE A 39 2.24 -4.58 0.22
N VAL A 40 1.82 -5.78 -0.16
CA VAL A 40 2.41 -6.98 0.44
C VAL A 40 3.89 -7.02 0.09
N SER A 41 4.76 -7.25 1.07
CA SER A 41 6.22 -7.27 0.94
C SER A 41 6.75 -8.31 -0.06
N ALA A 42 5.91 -9.26 -0.43
CA ALA A 42 5.99 -10.00 -1.68
C ALA A 42 4.56 -10.15 -2.21
N ALA A 43 4.27 -9.57 -3.38
CA ALA A 43 3.09 -9.99 -4.12
C ALA A 43 3.25 -11.50 -4.39
N PRO A 44 2.25 -12.34 -4.06
CA PRO A 44 2.32 -13.74 -4.42
C PRO A 44 2.61 -13.85 -5.92
N ALA A 45 3.49 -14.77 -6.29
CA ALA A 45 3.81 -15.01 -7.69
C ALA A 45 2.50 -15.24 -8.47
N ALA A 46 2.38 -14.62 -9.64
CA ALA A 46 1.19 -14.77 -10.48
C ALA A 46 0.97 -16.26 -10.77
N THR A 47 -0.23 -16.76 -10.49
CA THR A 47 -0.60 -18.14 -10.81
C THR A 47 -0.78 -18.30 -12.31
N GLN A 48 -0.61 -19.53 -12.83
CA GLN A 48 -0.83 -19.79 -14.26
C GLN A 48 -2.25 -19.42 -14.70
N GLN A 49 -3.25 -19.68 -13.86
CA GLN A 49 -4.65 -19.30 -14.11
C GLN A 49 -4.83 -17.78 -14.25
N PHE A 50 -4.14 -17.00 -13.42
CA PHE A 50 -4.13 -15.55 -13.54
C PHE A 50 -3.50 -15.12 -14.87
N LEU A 51 -2.34 -15.69 -15.23
CA LEU A 51 -1.64 -15.35 -16.47
C LEU A 51 -2.47 -15.70 -17.71
N ASP A 52 -3.13 -16.85 -17.72
CA ASP A 52 -3.99 -17.28 -18.83
C ASP A 52 -5.22 -16.37 -18.98
N CYS A 53 -5.84 -15.97 -17.86
CA CYS A 53 -6.93 -15.00 -17.86
C CYS A 53 -6.45 -13.63 -18.35
N PHE A 54 -5.35 -13.14 -17.78
CA PHE A 54 -4.80 -11.82 -18.05
C PHE A 54 -4.29 -11.68 -19.49
N GLY A 55 -3.76 -12.76 -20.07
CA GLY A 55 -3.31 -12.82 -21.46
C GLY A 55 -4.45 -12.78 -22.48
N ARG A 56 -5.68 -13.10 -22.08
CA ARG A 56 -6.88 -13.08 -22.95
C ARG A 56 -7.66 -11.77 -22.87
N CYS A 57 -7.21 -10.82 -22.06
CA CYS A 57 -7.88 -9.54 -21.85
C CYS A 57 -7.95 -8.72 -23.15
N PRO A 58 -9.14 -8.39 -23.66
CA PRO A 58 -9.26 -7.44 -24.75
C PRO A 58 -8.94 -6.05 -24.21
N THR A 59 -7.75 -5.55 -24.53
CA THR A 59 -7.32 -4.20 -24.15
C THR A 59 -6.85 -3.45 -25.38
N THR A 60 -7.02 -2.14 -25.36
CA THR A 60 -6.57 -1.27 -26.43
C THR A 60 -5.11 -0.85 -26.17
N PRO A 61 -4.32 -0.49 -27.22
CA PRO A 61 -2.92 -0.11 -27.08
C PRO A 61 -2.67 1.27 -26.43
N GLU A 62 -3.71 1.94 -25.96
CA GLU A 62 -3.68 3.27 -25.38
C GLU A 62 -2.79 3.28 -24.13
N TYR A 63 -1.95 4.30 -24.05
CA TYR A 63 -1.00 4.47 -22.95
C TYR A 63 -1.50 5.52 -21.96
N ASN A 64 -2.13 5.04 -20.88
CA ASN A 64 -2.60 5.82 -19.75
C ASN A 64 -2.21 5.10 -18.45
N PRO A 65 -0.92 5.17 -18.04
CA PRO A 65 -0.37 4.26 -17.05
C PRO A 65 -1.05 4.41 -15.69
N ILE A 66 -1.18 3.31 -14.98
CA ILE A 66 -1.73 3.24 -13.63
C ILE A 66 -0.75 2.49 -12.75
N CYS A 67 -0.39 3.09 -11.62
CA CYS A 67 0.34 2.42 -10.57
C CYS A 67 -0.61 1.79 -9.56
N ALA A 68 -0.47 0.48 -9.37
CA ALA A 68 -1.29 -0.28 -8.44
C ALA A 68 -0.56 -0.61 -7.13
N SER A 69 -1.34 -1.08 -6.14
CA SER A 69 -0.88 -1.54 -4.83
C SER A 69 0.00 -2.80 -4.85
N ASN A 70 0.09 -3.51 -5.97
CA ASN A 70 1.06 -4.60 -6.10
C ASN A 70 2.43 -4.12 -6.65
N ARG A 71 2.69 -2.80 -6.66
CA ARG A 71 3.88 -2.17 -7.27
C ARG A 71 4.01 -2.44 -8.77
N GLN A 72 2.97 -2.95 -9.42
CA GLN A 72 2.95 -3.12 -10.87
C GLN A 72 2.31 -1.92 -11.55
N MET A 73 2.87 -1.58 -12.71
CA MET A 73 2.32 -0.58 -13.60
C MET A 73 1.45 -1.27 -14.66
N TYR A 74 0.22 -0.81 -14.79
CA TYR A 74 -0.69 -1.22 -15.85
C TYR A 74 -0.68 -0.14 -16.94
N LEU A 75 -0.61 -0.55 -18.21
CA LEU A 75 -0.46 0.39 -19.34
C LEU A 75 -1.70 1.29 -19.53
N ASN A 76 -2.87 0.80 -19.12
CA ASN A 76 -4.13 1.52 -19.15
C ASN A 76 -5.11 0.99 -18.11
N GLU A 77 -6.22 1.71 -17.93
CA GLU A 77 -7.29 1.33 -17.01
C GLU A 77 -7.96 0.01 -17.39
N GLN A 78 -8.08 -0.29 -18.68
CA GLN A 78 -8.65 -1.56 -19.15
C GLN A 78 -7.80 -2.75 -18.68
N LYS A 79 -6.46 -2.61 -18.77
CA LYS A 79 -5.50 -3.62 -18.29
C LYS A 79 -5.57 -3.78 -16.77
N PHE A 80 -5.72 -2.69 -16.02
CA PHE A 80 -5.92 -2.73 -14.57
C PHE A 80 -7.23 -3.44 -14.19
N ASN A 81 -8.34 -3.05 -14.82
CA ASN A 81 -9.65 -3.68 -14.59
C ASN A 81 -9.65 -5.17 -14.93
N CYS A 82 -8.91 -5.57 -15.97
CA CYS A 82 -8.81 -6.97 -16.30
C CYS A 82 -8.04 -7.77 -15.25
N ALA A 83 -7.00 -7.19 -14.62
CA ALA A 83 -6.34 -7.83 -13.48
C ALA A 83 -7.32 -8.05 -12.31
N LEU A 84 -8.17 -7.06 -12.00
CA LEU A 84 -9.23 -7.22 -10.99
C LEU A 84 -10.18 -8.38 -11.36
N PHE A 85 -10.64 -8.42 -12.61
CA PHE A 85 -11.52 -9.47 -13.10
C PHE A 85 -10.89 -10.86 -13.01
N CYS A 86 -9.59 -10.96 -13.29
CA CYS A 86 -8.82 -12.20 -13.16
C CYS A 86 -8.49 -12.59 -11.70
N GLY A 87 -8.99 -11.83 -10.71
CA GLY A 87 -8.86 -12.15 -9.29
C GLY A 87 -7.71 -11.46 -8.58
N ALA A 88 -7.10 -10.42 -9.17
CA ALA A 88 -6.13 -9.61 -8.45
C ALA A 88 -6.83 -8.73 -7.41
N ASP A 89 -6.41 -8.83 -6.14
CA ASP A 89 -6.80 -7.89 -5.10
C ASP A 89 -5.84 -6.70 -5.09
N ILE A 90 -6.12 -5.71 -5.95
CA ILE A 90 -5.26 -4.54 -6.15
C ILE A 90 -6.07 -3.24 -6.16
N ARG A 91 -5.40 -2.14 -5.84
CA ARG A 91 -5.98 -0.79 -5.81
C ARG A 91 -5.12 0.17 -6.58
N ILE A 92 -5.75 1.19 -7.14
CA ILE A 92 -5.03 2.31 -7.76
C ILE A 92 -4.37 3.13 -6.67
N VAL A 93 -3.05 3.23 -6.74
CA VAL A 93 -2.24 4.07 -5.84
C VAL A 93 -1.96 5.42 -6.50
N ARG A 94 -1.73 5.42 -7.82
CA ARG A 94 -1.53 6.64 -8.61
C ARG A 94 -1.99 6.42 -10.05
N ARG A 95 -2.66 7.42 -10.62
CA ARG A 95 -2.84 7.52 -12.07
C ARG A 95 -1.57 8.13 -12.67
N GLY A 96 -0.78 7.30 -13.33
CA GLY A 96 0.58 7.60 -13.77
C GLY A 96 1.52 6.42 -13.56
N SER A 97 2.80 6.63 -13.86
CA SER A 97 3.82 5.62 -13.63
C SER A 97 4.05 5.36 -12.13
N CYS A 98 4.54 4.17 -11.80
CA CYS A 98 5.01 3.86 -10.45
C CYS A 98 6.38 4.49 -10.10
N GLN A 99 6.99 5.25 -11.01
CA GLN A 99 8.32 5.84 -10.79
C GLN A 99 8.29 6.82 -9.61
N GLY A 100 9.30 6.71 -8.74
CA GLY A 100 9.45 7.55 -7.56
C GLY A 100 8.43 7.29 -6.43
N LEU A 101 7.51 6.32 -6.58
CA LEU A 101 6.61 5.93 -5.49
C LEU A 101 7.23 4.89 -4.55
N PHE A 102 8.10 4.03 -5.09
CA PHE A 102 8.79 2.99 -4.33
C PHE A 102 10.27 3.00 -4.71
N PRO A 103 11.19 2.66 -3.80
CA PRO A 103 12.48 2.13 -4.20
C PRO A 103 12.20 0.83 -4.95
N MET A 104 12.02 0.92 -6.26
CA MET A 104 11.85 -0.21 -7.15
C MET A 104 13.05 -1.13 -6.93
N GLN A 105 12.87 -2.22 -6.19
CA GLN A 105 13.86 -3.27 -6.09
C GLN A 105 13.92 -3.87 -7.48
N ARG A 106 14.94 -3.47 -8.24
CA ARG A 106 15.25 -4.01 -9.54
C ARG A 106 15.49 -5.51 -9.34
N GLY A 107 14.49 -6.32 -9.69
CA GLY A 107 14.65 -7.75 -9.93
C GLY A 107 15.31 -7.98 -11.27
#